data_AF-A0A358L1Y3-F1
#
_entry.id   AF-A0A358L1Y3-F1
#
_cell.length_a   1.000
_cell.length_b   1.000
_cell.length_c   1.000
_cell.angle_alpha   90.00
_cell.angle_beta   90.00
_cell.angle_gamma   90.00
#
_symmetry.space_group_name_H-M   'P 1'
#
loop_
_entity.id
_entity.type
_entity.pdbx_description
1 polymer ?
#
loop_
_entity_poly.entity_id
_entity_poly.type
_entity_poly.pdbx_seq_one_letter_code
_entity_poly.pdbx_strand_id
1 'polypeptide(L)'
;MVAVRSAHLNTAGEFALDQWITSLGIANPLSCERLAETWRYCEETTRHHPDAALLLWRGVEMVEILSMLSMDSESLRAALLFPLADAGVVSEAVLEEKYGKAIISLVHGVRDMDAIRQLKATHNDSMASEQVDNVRRMLLAMVEDFRCVVIKLAERIAHLREVKDAPEDERVL
;
A
#
# COMPACT_ATOMS: atom_id res chain seq x y z
N MET A 1 18.01 5.76 -6.96
CA MET A 1 18.19 4.38 -7.49
C MET A 1 17.47 3.48 -6.52
N VAL A 2 16.25 3.03 -6.85
CA VAL A 2 15.43 2.25 -5.90
C VAL A 2 15.99 0.83 -5.85
N ALA A 3 16.15 0.31 -4.64
CA ALA A 3 16.81 -0.96 -4.39
C ALA A 3 16.16 -2.06 -5.23
N VAL A 4 17.01 -2.83 -5.91
CA VAL A 4 16.58 -4.04 -6.62
C VAL A 4 15.93 -4.96 -5.58
N ARG A 5 14.81 -5.62 -5.93
CA ARG A 5 14.02 -6.57 -5.12
C ARG A 5 14.83 -7.60 -4.31
N SER A 6 16.13 -7.72 -4.57
CA SER A 6 17.11 -8.62 -3.95
C SER A 6 17.98 -7.99 -2.86
N ALA A 7 17.85 -6.70 -2.51
CA ALA A 7 18.77 -6.02 -1.59
C ALA A 7 18.56 -6.37 -0.10
N HIS A 8 17.39 -6.91 0.26
CA HIS A 8 16.99 -7.16 1.65
C HIS A 8 16.73 -8.63 1.95
N LEU A 9 17.34 -9.54 1.19
CA LEU A 9 17.31 -10.97 1.46
C LEU A 9 18.56 -11.37 2.27
N ASN A 10 18.36 -12.10 3.36
CA ASN A 10 19.45 -12.71 4.11
C ASN A 10 20.11 -13.84 3.30
N THR A 11 21.23 -14.38 3.79
CA THR A 11 21.96 -15.49 3.14
C THR A 11 21.11 -16.76 2.98
N ALA A 12 20.00 -16.88 3.70
CA ALA A 12 19.04 -17.98 3.59
C ALA A 12 17.90 -17.72 2.59
N GLY A 13 17.85 -16.53 1.96
CA GLY A 13 16.79 -16.14 1.03
C GLY A 13 15.51 -15.63 1.71
N GLU A 14 15.55 -15.35 3.01
CA GLU A 14 14.44 -14.78 3.78
C GLU A 14 14.60 -13.26 3.93
N PHE A 15 13.50 -12.55 4.15
CA PHE A 15 13.52 -11.10 4.29
C PHE A 15 14.24 -10.65 5.58
N ALA A 16 15.31 -9.88 5.42
CA ALA A 16 16.13 -9.37 6.51
C ALA A 16 15.51 -8.09 7.12
N LEU A 17 14.47 -8.25 7.94
CA LEU A 17 13.68 -7.15 8.51
C LEU A 17 14.54 -6.06 9.18
N ASP A 18 15.49 -6.44 10.03
CA ASP A 18 16.30 -5.46 10.76
C ASP A 18 17.23 -4.66 9.85
N GLN A 19 17.79 -5.30 8.81
CA GLN A 19 18.62 -4.63 7.80
C GLN A 19 17.78 -3.67 6.96
N TRP A 20 16.58 -4.11 6.57
CA TRP A 20 15.63 -3.29 5.82
C TRP A 20 15.23 -2.04 6.62
N ILE A 21 14.78 -2.19 7.87
CA ILE A 21 14.38 -1.05 8.72
C ILE A 21 15.53 -0.07 8.90
N THR A 22 16.75 -0.58 9.10
CA THR A 22 17.95 0.25 9.21
C THR A 22 18.21 1.04 7.92
N SER A 23 17.99 0.42 6.75
CA SER A 23 18.18 1.08 5.46
C SER A 23 17.18 2.21 5.18
N LEU A 24 16.01 2.19 5.83
CA LEU A 24 14.99 3.26 5.69
C LEU A 24 15.41 4.58 6.35
N GLY A 25 16.48 4.58 7.17
CA GLY A 25 17.03 5.80 7.78
C GLY A 25 16.04 6.53 8.71
N ILE A 26 15.07 5.81 9.29
CA ILE A 26 14.03 6.40 10.14
C ILE A 26 14.67 6.90 11.45
N ALA A 27 14.54 8.20 11.71
CA ALA A 27 15.21 8.85 12.84
C ALA A 27 14.69 8.42 14.23
N ASN A 28 13.43 7.99 14.33
CA ASN A 28 12.78 7.65 15.60
C ASN A 28 12.77 6.11 15.82
N PRO A 29 13.45 5.60 16.87
CA PRO A 29 13.49 4.17 17.17
C PRO A 29 12.10 3.55 17.40
N LEU A 30 11.17 4.30 18.00
CA LEU A 30 9.80 3.80 18.24
C LEU A 30 9.04 3.61 16.92
N SER A 31 9.29 4.47 15.93
CA SER A 31 8.70 4.32 14.59
C SER A 31 9.23 3.07 13.90
N CYS A 32 10.53 2.77 14.04
CA CYS A 32 11.14 1.53 13.54
C CYS A 32 10.49 0.30 14.17
N GLU A 33 10.33 0.29 15.49
CA GLU A 33 9.72 -0.82 16.22
C GLU A 33 8.27 -1.06 15.79
N ARG A 34 7.47 0.01 15.68
CA ARG A 34 6.08 -0.08 15.21
C ARG A 34 5.98 -0.58 13.77
N LEU A 35 6.92 -0.19 12.91
CA LEU A 35 6.98 -0.68 11.54
C LEU A 35 7.33 -2.17 11.51
N ALA A 36 8.30 -2.61 12.32
CA ALA A 36 8.65 -4.02 12.49
C ALA A 36 7.47 -4.87 12.97
N GLU A 37 6.72 -4.38 13.96
CA GLU A 37 5.51 -5.03 14.45
C GLU A 37 4.46 -5.16 13.35
N THR A 38 4.29 -4.11 12.54
CA THR A 38 3.34 -4.11 11.42
C THR A 38 3.74 -5.12 10.36
N TRP A 39 5.02 -5.22 10.02
CA TRP A 39 5.54 -6.26 9.12
C TRP A 39 5.24 -7.68 9.62
N ARG A 40 5.58 -7.97 10.89
CA ARG A 40 5.33 -9.30 11.48
C ARG A 40 3.85 -9.68 11.45
N TYR A 41 2.98 -8.71 11.69
CA TYR A 41 1.54 -8.93 11.56
C TYR A 41 1.13 -9.25 10.12
N CYS A 42 1.63 -8.51 9.13
CA CYS A 42 1.34 -8.80 7.72
C CYS A 42 1.82 -10.20 7.32
N GLU A 43 3.03 -10.57 7.73
CA GLU A 43 3.63 -11.88 7.47
C GLU A 43 2.82 -13.02 8.09
N GLU A 44 2.41 -12.87 9.35
CA GLU A 44 1.60 -13.88 10.04
C GLU A 44 0.21 -14.02 9.40
N THR A 45 -0.44 -12.91 9.07
CA THR A 45 -1.80 -12.90 8.51
C THR A 45 -1.83 -13.46 7.08
N THR A 46 -0.76 -13.27 6.31
CA THR A 46 -0.68 -13.75 4.92
C THR A 46 -0.13 -15.17 4.78
N ARG A 47 0.31 -15.83 5.86
CA ARG A 47 1.01 -17.14 5.81
C ARG A 47 0.30 -18.22 5.00
N HIS A 48 -1.03 -18.20 4.91
CA HIS A 48 -1.84 -19.18 4.18
C HIS A 48 -2.46 -18.64 2.89
N HIS A 49 -2.16 -17.40 2.50
CA HIS A 49 -2.69 -16.78 1.30
C HIS A 49 -1.86 -17.21 0.06
N PRO A 50 -2.48 -17.58 -1.07
CA PRO A 50 -1.74 -17.98 -2.28
C PRO A 50 -0.78 -16.89 -2.77
N ASP A 51 -1.19 -15.62 -2.68
CA ASP A 51 -0.41 -14.47 -3.14
C ASP A 51 0.42 -13.80 -2.03
N ALA A 52 0.69 -14.49 -0.92
CA ALA A 52 1.36 -13.91 0.26
C ALA A 52 2.64 -13.15 -0.09
N ALA A 53 3.51 -13.76 -0.88
CA ALA A 53 4.77 -13.15 -1.30
C ALA A 53 4.55 -11.83 -2.05
N LEU A 54 3.61 -11.82 -3.01
CA LEU A 54 3.30 -10.62 -3.79
C LEU A 54 2.78 -9.49 -2.91
N LEU A 55 1.84 -9.79 -2.01
CA LEU A 55 1.23 -8.80 -1.11
C LEU A 55 2.27 -8.19 -0.16
N LEU A 56 3.13 -9.01 0.43
CA LEU A 56 4.18 -8.55 1.31
C LEU A 56 5.21 -7.69 0.56
N TRP A 57 5.66 -8.13 -0.61
CA TRP A 57 6.63 -7.38 -1.42
C TRP A 57 6.08 -6.03 -1.89
N ARG A 58 4.81 -5.98 -2.30
CA ARG A 58 4.15 -4.72 -2.65
C ARG A 58 4.18 -3.75 -1.48
N GLY A 59 3.88 -4.22 -0.27
CA GLY A 59 3.95 -3.42 0.95
C GLY A 59 5.35 -2.87 1.22
N VAL A 60 6.39 -3.71 1.10
CA VAL A 60 7.80 -3.30 1.26
C VAL A 60 8.16 -2.20 0.27
N GLU A 61 7.85 -2.40 -1.01
CA GLU A 61 8.17 -1.45 -2.07
C GLU A 61 7.46 -0.11 -1.87
N MET A 62 6.19 -0.14 -1.44
CA MET A 62 5.45 1.07 -1.08
C MET A 62 6.12 1.81 0.09
N VAL A 63 6.56 1.12 1.14
CA VAL A 63 7.27 1.73 2.27
C VAL A 63 8.60 2.34 1.85
N GLU A 64 9.37 1.67 1.00
CA GLU A 64 10.64 2.22 0.49
C GLU A 64 10.42 3.52 -0.29
N ILE A 65 9.37 3.57 -1.13
CA ILE A 65 8.98 4.78 -1.85
C ILE A 65 8.63 5.90 -0.87
N LEU A 66 7.80 5.62 0.14
CA LEU A 66 7.37 6.63 1.11
C LEU A 66 8.50 7.09 2.05
N SER A 67 9.42 6.19 2.40
CA SER A 67 10.61 6.50 3.20
C SER A 67 11.53 7.47 2.47
N MET A 68 11.74 7.31 1.16
CA MET A 68 12.49 8.30 0.35
C MET A 68 11.84 9.68 0.34
N LEU A 69 10.53 9.77 0.56
CA LEU A 69 9.78 11.02 0.64
C LEU A 69 9.70 11.57 2.08
N SER A 70 10.40 10.95 3.05
CA SER A 70 10.37 11.33 4.47
C SER A 70 8.96 11.33 5.08
N MET A 71 8.09 10.39 4.67
CA MET A 71 6.74 10.29 5.20
C MET A 71 6.73 9.82 6.66
N ASP A 72 5.66 10.15 7.38
CA ASP A 72 5.49 9.83 8.79
C ASP A 72 5.22 8.34 9.05
N SER A 73 5.37 7.92 10.30
CA SER A 73 5.25 6.50 10.68
C SER A 73 3.88 5.90 10.38
N GLU A 74 2.80 6.68 10.46
CA GLU A 74 1.45 6.20 10.14
C GLU A 74 1.32 5.88 8.65
N SER A 75 1.86 6.74 7.78
CA SER A 75 1.89 6.51 6.33
C SER A 75 2.67 5.25 5.95
N LEU A 76 3.83 5.03 6.57
CA LEU A 76 4.63 3.81 6.31
C LEU A 76 3.86 2.55 6.75
N ARG A 77 3.21 2.58 7.91
CA ARG A 77 2.41 1.44 8.40
C ARG A 77 1.17 1.20 7.55
N ALA A 78 0.47 2.27 7.14
CA ALA A 78 -0.67 2.18 6.23
C ALA A 78 -0.25 1.55 4.89
N ALA A 79 0.93 1.87 4.37
CA ALA A 79 1.45 1.27 3.14
C ALA A 79 1.75 -0.24 3.24
N LEU A 80 2.23 -0.73 4.40
CA LEU A 80 2.38 -2.17 4.62
C LEU A 80 1.03 -2.91 4.69
N LEU A 81 0.01 -2.26 5.27
CA LEU A 81 -1.29 -2.87 5.51
C LEU A 81 -2.20 -2.82 4.28
N PHE A 82 -2.03 -1.80 3.43
CA PHE A 82 -2.92 -1.56 2.29
C PHE A 82 -3.07 -2.77 1.36
N PRO A 83 -2.01 -3.46 0.89
CA PRO A 83 -2.17 -4.61 0.00
C PRO A 83 -3.02 -5.74 0.61
N LEU A 84 -2.93 -5.96 1.92
CA LEU A 84 -3.71 -6.98 2.61
C LEU A 84 -5.19 -6.59 2.73
N ALA A 85 -5.46 -5.31 3.00
CA ALA A 85 -6.83 -4.79 3.08
C ALA A 85 -7.52 -4.75 1.70
N ASP A 86 -6.76 -4.42 0.65
CA ASP A 86 -7.24 -4.39 -0.73
C ASP A 86 -7.55 -5.80 -1.26
N ALA A 87 -6.66 -6.77 -1.00
CA ALA A 87 -6.87 -8.18 -1.34
C ALA A 87 -7.93 -8.90 -0.47
N GLY A 88 -8.49 -8.23 0.54
CA GLY A 88 -9.51 -8.81 1.43
C GLY A 88 -8.97 -9.86 2.41
N VAL A 89 -7.65 -9.91 2.63
CA VAL A 89 -7.00 -10.80 3.59
C VAL A 89 -7.34 -10.41 5.03
N VAL A 90 -7.53 -9.11 5.26
CA VAL A 90 -7.91 -8.53 6.56
C VAL A 90 -9.00 -7.49 6.37
N SER A 91 -9.94 -7.41 7.31
CA SER A 91 -11.01 -6.41 7.29
C SER A 91 -10.56 -5.09 7.93
N GLU A 92 -11.11 -3.97 7.46
CA GLU A 92 -10.83 -2.64 8.02
C GLU A 92 -11.20 -2.55 9.51
N ALA A 93 -12.24 -3.27 9.96
CA ALA A 93 -12.64 -3.31 11.37
C ALA A 93 -11.56 -3.93 12.28
N VAL A 94 -10.92 -5.02 11.84
CA VAL A 94 -9.81 -5.66 12.59
C VAL A 94 -8.60 -4.73 12.63
N LEU A 95 -8.31 -4.05 11.52
CA LEU A 95 -7.23 -3.10 11.48
C LEU A 95 -7.51 -1.88 12.37
N GLU A 96 -8.75 -1.41 12.47
CA GLU A 96 -9.14 -0.27 13.32
C GLU A 96 -8.91 -0.58 14.80
N GLU A 97 -9.30 -1.78 15.25
CA GLU A 97 -9.07 -2.22 16.62
C GLU A 97 -7.58 -2.27 16.98
N LYS A 98 -6.73 -2.73 16.05
CA LYS A 98 -5.31 -2.96 16.30
C LYS A 98 -4.42 -1.73 16.09
N TYR A 99 -4.71 -0.94 15.06
CA TYR A 99 -3.85 0.17 14.60
C TYR A 99 -4.46 1.55 14.87
N GLY A 100 -5.75 1.61 15.19
CA GLY A 100 -6.48 2.83 15.47
C GLY A 100 -6.93 3.57 14.20
N LYS A 101 -7.85 4.51 14.41
CA LYS A 101 -8.54 5.22 13.34
C LYS A 101 -7.63 5.96 12.36
N ALA A 102 -6.53 6.53 12.82
CA ALA A 102 -5.63 7.33 11.96
C ALA A 102 -5.08 6.52 10.77
N ILE A 103 -4.61 5.30 11.03
CA ILE A 103 -4.08 4.42 9.97
C ILE A 103 -5.22 3.91 9.08
N ILE A 104 -6.41 3.66 9.63
CA ILE A 104 -7.54 3.16 8.85
C ILE A 104 -8.11 4.21 7.93
N SER A 105 -8.21 5.46 8.39
CA SER A 105 -8.60 6.56 7.51
C SER A 105 -7.66 6.68 6.31
N LEU A 106 -6.35 6.44 6.47
CA LEU A 106 -5.41 6.40 5.35
C LEU A 106 -5.68 5.21 4.41
N VAL A 107 -5.79 3.99 4.94
CA VAL A 107 -6.04 2.78 4.13
C VAL A 107 -7.36 2.91 3.37
N HIS A 108 -8.41 3.36 4.04
CA HIS A 108 -9.73 3.59 3.46
C HIS A 108 -9.68 4.68 2.37
N GLY A 109 -9.03 5.82 2.64
CA GLY A 109 -8.88 6.90 1.66
C GLY A 109 -8.13 6.46 0.41
N VAL A 110 -7.11 5.61 0.54
CA VAL A 110 -6.37 5.03 -0.60
C VAL A 110 -7.27 4.09 -1.41
N ARG A 111 -8.13 3.30 -0.75
CA ARG A 111 -9.10 2.40 -1.39
C ARG A 111 -10.19 3.17 -2.15
N ASP A 112 -10.70 4.26 -1.57
CA ASP A 112 -11.69 5.12 -2.23
C ASP A 112 -11.13 5.77 -3.50
N MET A 113 -9.82 6.03 -3.54
CA MET A 113 -9.15 6.52 -4.75
C MET A 113 -9.02 5.46 -5.86
N ASP A 114 -9.25 4.17 -5.60
CA ASP A 114 -9.32 3.14 -6.67
C ASP A 114 -10.58 3.23 -7.51
N ALA A 115 -11.60 3.98 -7.07
CA ALA A 115 -12.78 4.29 -7.89
C ALA A 115 -12.41 4.94 -9.24
N ILE A 116 -11.21 5.53 -9.36
CA ILE A 116 -10.64 6.01 -10.63
C ILE A 116 -10.62 4.92 -11.71
N ARG A 117 -10.36 3.66 -11.35
CA ARG A 117 -10.26 2.55 -12.30
C ARG A 117 -11.59 2.30 -13.00
N GLN A 118 -12.70 2.51 -12.30
CA GLN A 118 -14.05 2.31 -12.84
C GLN A 118 -14.50 3.49 -13.73
N LEU A 119 -13.96 4.70 -13.54
CA LEU A 119 -14.29 5.86 -14.37
C LEU A 119 -13.83 5.71 -15.82
N LYS A 120 -12.75 4.97 -16.08
CA LYS A 120 -12.22 4.76 -17.44
C LYS A 120 -12.92 3.63 -18.20
N ALA A 121 -13.67 2.76 -17.54
CA ALA A 121 -14.14 1.51 -18.13
C ALA A 121 -15.42 1.63 -18.99
N THR A 122 -16.21 2.71 -18.90
CA THR A 122 -17.53 2.70 -19.54
C THR A 122 -17.99 4.08 -20.02
N HIS A 123 -17.90 4.32 -21.34
CA HIS A 123 -18.55 5.42 -22.05
C HIS A 123 -20.01 5.05 -22.37
N ASN A 124 -20.89 4.94 -21.36
CA ASN A 124 -22.34 4.83 -21.56
C ASN A 124 -23.08 5.88 -20.74
N ASP A 125 -23.92 6.67 -21.40
CA ASP A 125 -24.62 7.86 -20.87
C ASP A 125 -25.52 7.60 -19.64
N SER A 126 -25.86 6.35 -19.34
CA SER A 126 -26.73 5.98 -18.21
C SER A 126 -26.02 5.91 -16.85
N MET A 127 -24.69 6.07 -16.79
CA MET A 127 -23.88 5.93 -15.55
C MET A 127 -23.30 7.26 -15.02
N ALA A 128 -23.73 8.40 -15.56
CA ALA A 128 -23.15 9.71 -15.23
C ALA A 128 -23.25 10.07 -13.73
N SER A 129 -24.32 9.68 -13.03
CA SER A 129 -24.49 9.98 -11.60
C SER A 129 -23.51 9.19 -10.71
N GLU A 130 -23.34 7.90 -10.99
CA GLU A 130 -22.39 7.03 -10.25
C GLU A 130 -20.95 7.46 -10.49
N GLN A 131 -20.62 7.86 -11.72
CA GLN A 131 -19.32 8.44 -12.05
C GLN A 131 -19.07 9.74 -11.28
N VAL A 132 -20.06 10.64 -11.18
CA VAL A 132 -19.95 11.88 -10.40
C VAL A 132 -19.76 11.60 -8.90
N ASP A 133 -20.48 10.63 -8.33
CA ASP A 133 -20.35 10.27 -6.92
C ASP A 133 -18.98 9.63 -6.62
N ASN A 134 -18.45 8.81 -7.52
CA ASN A 134 -17.10 8.25 -7.42
C ASN A 134 -16.02 9.34 -7.49
N VAL A 135 -16.14 10.29 -8.41
CA VAL A 135 -15.24 11.46 -8.47
C VAL A 135 -15.34 12.28 -7.18
N ARG A 136 -16.55 12.48 -6.66
CA ARG A 136 -16.77 13.22 -5.41
C ARG A 136 -16.09 12.53 -4.22
N ARG A 137 -16.26 11.20 -4.07
CA ARG A 137 -15.61 10.42 -3.00
C ARG A 137 -14.09 10.50 -3.08
N MET A 138 -13.54 10.33 -4.30
CA MET A 138 -12.11 10.47 -4.53
C MET A 138 -11.61 11.87 -4.11
N LEU A 139 -12.26 12.94 -4.58
CA LEU A 139 -11.85 14.31 -4.23
C LEU A 139 -11.96 14.59 -2.73
N LEU A 140 -12.99 14.07 -2.05
CA LEU A 140 -13.13 14.18 -0.61
C LEU A 140 -11.99 13.45 0.13
N ALA A 141 -11.67 12.23 -0.27
CA ALA A 141 -10.55 11.46 0.30
C ALA A 141 -9.20 12.19 0.12
N MET A 142 -9.01 12.92 -0.99
CA MET A 142 -7.80 13.73 -1.21
C MET A 142 -7.74 14.99 -0.33
N VAL A 143 -8.88 15.62 -0.07
CA VAL A 143 -8.97 16.86 0.71
C VAL A 143 -8.86 16.59 2.21
N GLU A 144 -9.33 15.44 2.68
CA GLU A 144 -9.29 15.08 4.11
C GLU A 144 -7.87 14.76 4.60
N ASP A 145 -7.07 14.06 3.80
CA ASP A 145 -5.68 13.77 4.14
C ASP A 145 -4.80 13.57 2.89
N PHE A 146 -3.87 14.51 2.65
CA PHE A 146 -2.96 14.44 1.50
C PHE A 146 -2.07 13.19 1.53
N ARG A 147 -1.83 12.59 2.71
CA ARG A 147 -1.02 11.38 2.84
C ARG A 147 -1.63 10.21 2.05
N CYS A 148 -2.96 10.16 1.92
CA CYS A 148 -3.67 9.18 1.09
C CYS A 148 -3.20 9.24 -0.37
N VAL A 149 -2.99 10.45 -0.92
CA VAL A 149 -2.53 10.62 -2.31
C VAL A 149 -1.11 10.08 -2.49
N VAL A 150 -0.22 10.38 -1.54
CA VAL A 150 1.18 9.92 -1.62
C VAL A 150 1.26 8.39 -1.51
N ILE A 151 0.49 7.79 -0.60
CA ILE A 151 0.38 6.33 -0.47
C ILE A 151 -0.20 5.73 -1.76
N LYS A 152 -1.23 6.36 -2.36
CA LYS A 152 -1.81 5.88 -3.62
C LYS A 152 -0.83 5.92 -4.78
N LEU A 153 -0.01 6.97 -4.87
CA LEU A 153 1.06 7.04 -5.87
C LEU A 153 2.12 5.96 -5.67
N ALA A 154 2.50 5.68 -4.42
CA ALA A 154 3.43 4.61 -4.10
C ALA A 154 2.88 3.23 -4.50
N GLU A 155 1.60 2.97 -4.22
CA GLU A 155 0.89 1.75 -4.66
C GLU A 155 0.92 1.61 -6.18
N ARG A 156 0.58 2.67 -6.92
CA ARG A 156 0.59 2.63 -8.38
C ARG A 156 1.98 2.43 -8.96
N ILE A 157 3.01 3.03 -8.37
CA ILE A 157 4.39 2.81 -8.80
C ILE A 157 4.80 1.35 -8.56
N ALA A 158 4.48 0.77 -7.39
CA ALA A 158 4.76 -0.63 -7.10
C ALA A 158 4.04 -1.56 -8.10
N HIS A 159 2.74 -1.33 -8.32
CA HIS A 159 1.96 -2.08 -9.29
C HIS A 159 2.53 -2.00 -10.71
N LEU A 160 2.88 -0.80 -11.20
CA LEU A 160 3.49 -0.62 -12.53
C LEU A 160 4.84 -1.35 -12.68
N ARG A 161 5.58 -1.53 -11.58
CA ARG A 161 6.84 -2.30 -11.58
C ARG A 161 6.61 -3.80 -11.52
N GLU A 162 5.51 -4.25 -10.93
CA GLU A 162 5.09 -5.65 -10.96
C GLU A 162 4.67 -6.07 -12.37
N VAL A 163 3.85 -5.27 -13.05
CA VAL A 163 3.34 -5.57 -14.41
C VAL A 163 4.32 -5.22 -15.52
N LYS A 164 5.54 -4.75 -15.21
CA LYS A 164 6.53 -4.31 -16.20
C LYS A 164 6.82 -5.37 -17.28
N ASP A 165 6.92 -6.62 -16.86
CA ASP A 165 7.24 -7.77 -17.72
C ASP A 165 5.98 -8.54 -18.15
N ALA A 166 4.79 -8.05 -17.79
CA ALA A 166 3.50 -8.62 -18.22
C ALA A 166 3.16 -8.22 -19.67
N PRO A 167 2.29 -8.99 -20.37
CA PRO A 167 1.79 -8.66 -21.69
C PRO A 167 1.18 -7.25 -21.73
N GLU A 168 1.24 -6.58 -22.88
CA GLU A 168 0.82 -5.17 -23.03
C GLU A 168 -0.62 -4.95 -22.54
N ASP A 169 -1.49 -5.93 -22.77
CA ASP A 169 -2.91 -5.96 -22.39
C ASP A 169 -3.14 -5.81 -20.87
N GLU A 170 -2.24 -6.36 -20.04
CA GLU A 170 -2.28 -6.28 -18.57
C GLU A 170 -1.61 -5.01 -18.03
N ARG A 171 -0.81 -4.31 -18.85
CA ARG A 171 -0.09 -3.10 -18.47
C ARG A 171 -0.93 -1.82 -18.50
N VAL A 172 -2.09 -1.84 -19.15
CA VAL A 172 -2.94 -0.63 -19.37
C VAL A 172 -4.16 -0.57 -18.44
N LEU A 173 -4.36 -1.57 -17.55
CA LEU A 173 -5.48 -1.69 -16.60
C LEU A 173 -5.14 -1.18 -15.18
#